data_AF-A0A9Y2DAY1-F1
#
_entry.id   AF-A0A9Y2DAY1-F1
#
_cell.length_a   1.000
_cell.length_b   1.000
_cell.length_c   1.000
_cell.angle_alpha   90.00
_cell.angle_beta   90.00
_cell.angle_gamma   90.00
#
_symmetry.space_group_name_H-M   'P 1'
#
loop_
_entity.id
_entity.type
_entity.pdbx_description
1 polymer ?
#
loop_
_entity_poly.entity_id
_entity_poly.type
_entity_poly.pdbx_seq_one_letter_code
_entity_poly.pdbx_strand_id
1 'polypeptide(L)'
;MLHSPRQRSHRRLTALCFVAASLVGVATQAPAQDSLSQASIEAQQTQAALQRRIDSADDATREALERLRRATRQADRLESYNAELAPVVADQARRIESQQKALAQISTTREALPGEMREMVEQLRGMIEADMPFLRQERLARVDTLEQMLASDETSQADKLQKIFSVWRTELDYGRQMDQWSGPLTGERAPDAQAGSDYARQVDYLRVGRTGFYYVTPDGQAGGVWKVASQRWEPLDRGQIDEVRRGIRIARDQAAPALLALPASISVVPGQSPQAAGDGAGPGDAQTPSAPQETAQESAS
;
A
#
# COMPACT_ATOMS: atom_id res chain seq x y z
N MET A 1 0.48 57.85 11.21
CA MET A 1 -0.93 57.71 11.65
C MET A 1 -1.01 56.44 12.49
N LEU A 2 -1.62 56.30 13.67
CA LEU A 2 -2.15 57.16 14.75
C LEU A 2 -1.95 56.31 16.04
N HIS A 3 -1.82 56.79 17.28
CA HIS A 3 -1.94 58.14 17.85
C HIS A 3 -0.79 58.38 18.88
N SER A 4 -1.07 58.79 20.13
CA SER A 4 -0.15 58.86 21.31
C SER A 4 -1.04 58.92 22.59
N PRO A 5 -0.59 59.37 23.79
CA PRO A 5 0.60 59.07 24.61
C PRO A 5 0.22 58.66 26.07
N ARG A 6 1.22 58.33 26.93
CA ARG A 6 1.32 58.59 28.41
C ARG A 6 2.40 57.67 29.02
N GLN A 7 3.18 58.04 30.05
CA GLN A 7 3.50 59.36 30.62
C GLN A 7 4.86 59.24 31.35
N ARG A 8 5.61 60.34 31.48
CA ARG A 8 6.90 60.36 32.21
C ARG A 8 6.72 60.56 33.72
N SER A 9 7.51 59.85 34.51
CA SER A 9 8.02 60.27 35.83
C SER A 9 9.49 59.77 35.89
N HIS A 10 10.54 60.60 36.00
CA HIS A 10 10.86 61.64 36.98
C HIS A 10 10.69 61.14 38.42
N ARG A 11 11.68 61.21 39.32
CA ARG A 11 13.06 61.72 39.24
C ARG A 11 13.80 61.18 40.48
N ARG A 12 15.14 61.01 40.43
CA ARG A 12 15.94 60.90 41.66
C ARG A 12 15.82 62.22 42.45
N LEU A 13 15.63 62.19 43.77
CA LEU A 13 16.20 63.20 44.66
C LEU A 13 16.20 62.77 46.14
N THR A 14 17.41 62.70 46.69
CA THR A 14 17.74 62.60 48.11
C THR A 14 17.57 63.95 48.81
N ALA A 15 16.88 63.99 49.95
CA ALA A 15 16.96 65.04 50.98
C ALA A 15 16.50 64.36 52.29
N LEU A 16 17.35 64.10 53.29
CA LEU A 16 18.17 65.02 54.09
C LEU A 16 17.33 66.06 54.86
N CYS A 17 16.76 65.64 55.99
CA CYS A 17 16.24 66.51 57.04
C CYS A 17 17.02 66.28 58.34
N PHE A 18 18.17 66.96 58.46
CA PHE A 18 18.83 67.17 59.74
C PHE A 18 18.08 68.29 60.47
N VAL A 19 17.43 68.00 61.60
CA VAL A 19 16.88 69.03 62.49
C VAL A 19 17.72 69.07 63.76
N ALA A 20 18.67 70.00 63.79
CA ALA A 20 19.40 70.34 65.00
C ALA A 20 18.60 71.41 65.78
N ALA A 21 18.17 71.07 67.00
CA ALA A 21 17.57 72.03 67.93
C ALA A 21 18.49 72.18 69.14
N SER A 22 19.30 73.24 69.13
CA SER A 22 20.19 73.59 70.25
C SER A 22 19.49 74.56 71.19
N LEU A 23 19.35 74.19 72.46
CA LEU A 23 18.96 75.10 73.54
C LEU A 23 19.88 74.83 74.74
N VAL A 24 20.70 75.83 75.07
CA VAL A 24 21.70 75.76 76.15
C VAL A 24 21.04 76.17 77.46
N GLY A 25 21.14 75.33 78.49
CA GLY A 25 20.60 75.60 79.82
C GLY A 25 21.34 74.83 80.91
N VAL A 26 22.28 75.52 81.56
CA VAL A 26 22.89 75.29 82.91
C VAL A 26 23.17 73.84 83.35
N ALA A 27 24.45 73.55 83.60
CA ALA A 27 24.92 72.24 84.02
C ALA A 27 24.45 71.83 85.44
N THR A 28 23.71 70.73 85.53
CA THR A 28 23.73 69.82 86.68
C THR A 28 24.62 68.62 86.34
N GLN A 29 25.75 68.49 87.05
CA GLN A 29 26.66 67.35 86.86
C GLN A 29 26.11 66.13 87.62
N ALA A 30 25.27 65.36 86.95
CA ALA A 30 24.90 64.00 87.33
C ALA A 30 25.63 62.99 86.41
N PRO A 31 25.82 61.73 86.82
CA PRO A 31 26.44 60.68 85.99
C PRO A 31 25.48 60.20 84.88
N ALA A 32 25.12 61.11 83.96
CA ALA A 32 24.18 60.86 82.86
C ALA A 32 24.89 60.46 81.55
N GLN A 33 26.20 60.70 81.43
CA GLN A 33 26.96 60.34 80.22
C GLN A 33 27.18 58.83 80.10
N ASP A 34 27.48 58.13 81.19
CA ASP A 34 27.68 56.67 81.18
C ASP A 34 26.37 55.90 80.93
N SER A 35 25.25 56.33 81.53
CA SER A 35 23.94 55.67 81.35
C SER A 35 23.35 55.88 79.96
N LEU A 36 23.50 57.07 79.36
CA LEU A 36 23.17 57.32 77.95
C LEU A 36 24.07 56.50 77.02
N SER A 37 25.35 56.31 77.36
CA SER A 37 26.26 55.47 76.58
C SER A 37 25.83 53.99 76.61
N GLN A 38 25.52 53.43 77.78
CA GLN A 38 25.03 52.05 77.93
C GLN A 38 23.73 51.81 77.17
N ALA A 39 22.73 52.67 77.33
CA ALA A 39 21.46 52.55 76.62
C ALA A 39 21.65 52.63 75.08
N SER A 40 22.60 53.45 74.60
CA SER A 40 22.94 53.50 73.17
C SER A 40 23.61 52.22 72.68
N ILE A 41 24.42 51.56 73.50
CA ILE A 41 25.10 50.29 73.18
C ILE A 41 24.08 49.14 73.14
N GLU A 42 23.16 49.04 74.10
CA GLU A 42 22.09 48.02 74.08
C GLU A 42 21.15 48.21 72.88
N ALA A 43 20.79 49.45 72.56
CA ALA A 43 20.01 49.77 71.36
C ALA A 43 20.75 49.36 70.08
N GLN A 44 22.05 49.64 69.96
CA GLN A 44 22.87 49.18 68.83
C GLN A 44 22.96 47.65 68.74
N GLN A 45 23.11 46.95 69.86
CA GLN A 45 23.16 45.48 69.88
C GLN A 45 21.81 44.87 69.46
N THR A 46 20.69 45.45 69.90
CA THR A 46 19.35 44.98 69.54
C THR A 46 19.04 45.29 68.08
N GLN A 47 19.40 46.48 67.59
CA GLN A 47 19.34 46.83 66.17
C GLN A 47 20.15 45.83 65.32
N ALA A 48 21.37 45.48 65.73
CA ALA A 48 22.24 44.53 65.03
C ALA A 48 21.73 43.07 65.11
N ALA A 49 20.97 42.71 66.14
CA ALA A 49 20.33 41.39 66.25
C ALA A 49 19.07 41.31 65.36
N LEU A 50 18.27 42.38 65.30
CA LEU A 50 17.13 42.49 64.38
C LEU A 50 17.60 42.52 62.93
N GLN A 51 18.65 43.28 62.59
CA GLN A 51 19.22 43.31 61.25
C GLN A 51 19.69 41.91 60.82
N ARG A 52 20.46 41.19 61.66
CA ARG A 52 20.85 39.80 61.38
C ARG A 52 19.67 38.85 61.13
N ARG A 53 18.54 39.04 61.83
CA ARG A 53 17.31 38.26 61.58
C ARG A 53 16.67 38.62 60.24
N ILE A 54 16.62 39.91 59.89
CA ILE A 54 16.13 40.40 58.60
C ILE A 54 17.00 39.83 57.47
N ASP A 55 18.32 39.98 57.57
CA ASP A 55 19.29 39.46 56.58
C ASP A 55 19.09 37.95 56.37
N SER A 56 18.95 37.17 57.45
CA SER A 56 18.72 35.71 57.36
C SER A 56 17.37 35.33 56.74
N ALA A 57 16.32 36.15 56.95
CA ALA A 57 15.01 35.93 56.38
C ALA A 57 14.97 36.31 54.89
N ASP A 58 15.68 37.38 54.51
CA ASP A 58 15.88 37.80 53.12
C ASP A 58 16.65 36.73 52.33
N ASP A 59 17.73 36.18 52.89
CA ASP A 59 18.51 35.12 52.26
C ASP A 59 17.71 33.81 52.11
N ALA A 60 16.98 33.39 53.15
CA ALA A 60 16.06 32.25 53.05
C ALA A 60 14.96 32.47 52.01
N THR A 61 14.46 33.70 51.87
CA THR A 61 13.46 34.07 50.86
C THR A 61 14.06 34.04 49.44
N ARG A 62 15.29 34.53 49.25
CA ARG A 62 16.03 34.43 47.98
C ARG A 62 16.22 32.96 47.58
N GLU A 63 16.69 32.14 48.50
CA GLU A 63 16.93 30.70 48.25
C GLU A 63 15.63 29.95 47.92
N ALA A 64 14.54 30.22 48.64
CA ALA A 64 13.22 29.66 48.35
C ALA A 64 12.70 30.10 46.96
N LEU A 65 12.90 31.37 46.59
CA LEU A 65 12.52 31.88 45.27
C LEU A 65 13.35 31.23 44.15
N GLU A 66 14.64 30.99 44.37
CA GLU A 66 15.48 30.24 43.43
C GLU A 66 15.07 28.77 43.31
N ARG A 67 14.75 28.11 44.43
CA ARG A 67 14.22 26.74 44.42
C ARG A 67 12.90 26.66 43.65
N LEU A 68 11.97 27.58 43.89
CA LEU A 68 10.73 27.67 43.12
C LEU A 68 11.01 27.86 41.62
N ARG A 69 11.85 28.84 41.25
CA ARG A 69 12.23 29.10 39.85
C ARG A 69 12.93 27.89 39.18
N ARG A 70 13.71 27.11 39.92
CA ARG A 70 14.30 25.84 39.43
C ARG A 70 13.21 24.78 39.21
N ALA A 71 12.32 24.61 40.18
CA ALA A 71 11.22 23.64 40.11
C ALA A 71 10.23 23.94 38.98
N THR A 72 9.81 25.21 38.80
CA THR A 72 8.94 25.62 37.68
C THR A 72 9.58 25.28 36.33
N ARG A 73 10.84 25.70 36.08
CA ARG A 73 11.54 25.34 34.84
C ARG A 73 11.71 23.84 34.61
N GLN A 74 11.73 23.04 35.68
CA GLN A 74 11.77 21.58 35.58
C GLN A 74 10.39 21.00 35.25
N ALA A 75 9.31 21.55 35.84
CA ALA A 75 7.94 21.21 35.49
C ALA A 75 7.65 21.56 34.02
N ASP A 76 7.94 22.79 33.58
CA ASP A 76 7.75 23.26 32.20
C ASP A 76 8.43 22.33 31.19
N ARG A 77 9.67 21.88 31.48
CA ARG A 77 10.43 20.93 30.66
C ARG A 77 9.81 19.54 30.62
N LEU A 78 9.32 19.03 31.75
CA LEU A 78 8.68 17.72 31.82
C LEU A 78 7.32 17.73 31.11
N GLU A 79 6.58 18.83 31.20
CA GLU A 79 5.30 19.01 30.53
C GLU A 79 5.47 19.12 29.00
N SER A 80 6.45 19.91 28.52
CA SER A 80 6.80 19.93 27.09
C SER A 80 7.28 18.57 26.58
N TYR A 81 8.12 17.87 27.36
CA TYR A 81 8.62 16.54 26.99
C TYR A 81 7.51 15.48 26.93
N ASN A 82 6.54 15.54 27.86
CA ASN A 82 5.34 14.69 27.81
C ASN A 82 4.45 15.02 26.61
N ALA A 83 4.32 16.32 26.26
CA ALA A 83 3.56 16.75 25.08
C ALA A 83 4.21 16.30 23.76
N GLU A 84 5.54 16.21 23.70
CA GLU A 84 6.28 15.62 22.57
C GLU A 84 6.15 14.09 22.51
N LEU A 85 6.12 13.39 23.65
CA LEU A 85 5.99 11.93 23.72
C LEU A 85 4.56 11.44 23.41
N ALA A 86 3.52 12.17 23.81
CA ALA A 86 2.13 11.80 23.62
C ALA A 86 1.77 11.40 22.16
N PRO A 87 2.09 12.20 21.11
CA PRO A 87 1.83 11.81 19.72
C PRO A 87 2.67 10.62 19.26
N VAL A 88 3.90 10.45 19.78
CA VAL A 88 4.77 9.30 19.46
C VAL A 88 4.18 8.00 19.99
N VAL A 89 3.71 7.98 21.25
CA VAL A 89 3.05 6.82 21.85
C VAL A 89 1.73 6.50 21.12
N ALA A 90 0.94 7.54 20.77
CA ALA A 90 -0.28 7.36 19.99
C ALA A 90 -0.01 6.77 18.59
N ASP A 91 1.10 7.15 17.94
CA ASP A 91 1.49 6.57 16.66
C ASP A 91 1.99 5.13 16.79
N GLN A 92 2.82 4.85 17.80
CA GLN A 92 3.27 3.49 18.10
C GLN A 92 2.08 2.55 18.39
N ALA A 93 1.06 3.01 19.12
CA ALA A 93 -0.16 2.25 19.36
C ALA A 93 -0.90 1.91 18.06
N ARG A 94 -1.10 2.90 17.15
CA ARG A 94 -1.68 2.66 15.81
C ARG A 94 -0.85 1.69 14.98
N ARG A 95 0.48 1.79 15.03
CA ARG A 95 1.39 0.87 14.33
C ARG A 95 1.25 -0.56 14.86
N ILE A 96 1.22 -0.75 16.18
CA ILE A 96 1.00 -2.06 16.82
C ILE A 96 -0.36 -2.64 16.37
N GLU A 97 -1.44 -1.87 16.41
CA GLU A 97 -2.76 -2.32 15.96
C GLU A 97 -2.76 -2.74 14.47
N SER A 98 -2.11 -1.95 13.60
CA SER A 98 -1.99 -2.28 12.17
C SER A 98 -1.19 -3.57 11.93
N GLN A 99 -0.13 -3.80 12.71
CA GLN A 99 0.68 -5.01 12.64
C GLN A 99 -0.06 -6.23 13.17
N GLN A 100 -0.84 -6.09 14.25
CA GLN A 100 -1.70 -7.16 14.77
C GLN A 100 -2.78 -7.56 13.75
N LYS A 101 -3.40 -6.59 13.05
CA LYS A 101 -4.33 -6.87 11.94
C LYS A 101 -3.66 -7.62 10.79
N ALA A 102 -2.45 -7.21 10.39
CA ALA A 102 -1.67 -7.92 9.37
C ALA A 102 -1.29 -9.35 9.79
N LEU A 103 -0.89 -9.56 11.05
CA LEU A 103 -0.59 -10.90 11.59
C LEU A 103 -1.84 -11.80 11.63
N ALA A 104 -3.00 -11.26 12.02
CA ALA A 104 -4.26 -12.00 11.98
C ALA A 104 -4.64 -12.41 10.54
N GLN A 105 -4.49 -11.50 9.57
CA GLN A 105 -4.71 -11.80 8.16
C GLN A 105 -3.74 -12.85 7.63
N ILE A 106 -2.46 -12.80 7.99
CA ILE A 106 -1.46 -13.81 7.60
C ILE A 106 -1.85 -15.22 8.07
N SER A 107 -2.45 -15.37 9.27
CA SER A 107 -2.96 -16.66 9.73
C SER A 107 -4.07 -17.19 8.81
N THR A 108 -5.08 -16.36 8.52
CA THR A 108 -6.17 -16.74 7.59
C THR A 108 -5.64 -17.05 6.18
N THR A 109 -4.71 -16.25 5.66
CA THR A 109 -4.09 -16.49 4.34
C THR A 109 -3.29 -17.78 4.34
N ARG A 110 -2.51 -18.10 5.39
CA ARG A 110 -1.73 -19.34 5.47
C ARG A 110 -2.60 -20.61 5.51
N GLU A 111 -3.80 -20.51 6.07
CA GLU A 111 -4.77 -21.61 6.12
C GLU A 111 -5.48 -21.80 4.78
N ALA A 112 -5.86 -20.70 4.10
CA ALA A 112 -6.53 -20.74 2.79
C ALA A 112 -5.57 -21.08 1.62
N LEU A 113 -4.32 -20.57 1.65
CA LEU A 113 -3.38 -20.62 0.52
C LEU A 113 -3.13 -22.03 -0.07
N PRO A 114 -3.02 -23.12 0.72
CA PRO A 114 -2.93 -24.47 0.16
C PRO A 114 -4.17 -24.91 -0.63
N GLY A 115 -5.35 -24.37 -0.31
CA GLY A 115 -6.58 -24.54 -1.10
C GLY A 115 -6.49 -23.83 -2.43
N GLU A 116 -6.24 -22.52 -2.41
CA GLU A 116 -6.07 -21.67 -3.61
C GLU A 116 -5.03 -22.25 -4.58
N MET A 117 -3.88 -22.72 -4.07
CA MET A 117 -2.84 -23.33 -4.90
C MET A 117 -3.31 -24.62 -5.60
N ARG A 118 -4.16 -25.44 -4.95
CA ARG A 118 -4.73 -26.63 -5.59
C ARG A 118 -5.74 -26.22 -6.67
N GLU A 119 -6.61 -25.26 -6.38
CA GLU A 119 -7.57 -24.76 -7.37
C GLU A 119 -6.87 -24.18 -8.59
N MET A 120 -5.81 -23.39 -8.42
CA MET A 120 -4.99 -22.88 -9.52
C MET A 120 -4.37 -23.97 -10.41
N VAL A 121 -4.07 -25.16 -9.85
CA VAL A 121 -3.52 -26.30 -10.61
C VAL A 121 -4.63 -27.12 -11.27
N GLU A 122 -5.80 -27.23 -10.65
CA GLU A 122 -7.00 -27.83 -11.23
C GLU A 122 -7.54 -27.00 -12.42
N GLN A 123 -7.65 -25.67 -12.26
CA GLN A 123 -7.99 -24.74 -13.34
C GLN A 123 -7.01 -24.85 -14.51
N LEU A 124 -5.71 -25.01 -14.22
CA LEU A 124 -4.67 -25.22 -15.23
C LEU A 124 -4.87 -26.53 -16.00
N ARG A 125 -5.20 -27.63 -15.30
CA ARG A 125 -5.56 -28.92 -15.91
C ARG A 125 -6.76 -28.79 -16.84
N GLY A 126 -7.88 -28.26 -16.31
CA GLY A 126 -9.12 -28.08 -17.08
C GLY A 126 -8.92 -27.19 -18.31
N MET A 127 -8.11 -26.13 -18.19
CA MET A 127 -7.74 -25.30 -19.33
C MET A 127 -6.95 -26.09 -20.38
N ILE A 128 -5.97 -26.92 -20.01
CA ILE A 128 -5.18 -27.74 -20.96
C ILE A 128 -6.06 -28.79 -21.65
N GLU A 129 -7.04 -29.35 -20.96
CA GLU A 129 -7.94 -30.37 -21.51
C GLU A 129 -9.02 -29.82 -22.45
N ALA A 130 -9.46 -28.58 -22.22
CA ALA A 130 -10.41 -27.88 -23.09
C ALA A 130 -9.77 -27.17 -24.30
N ASP A 131 -8.43 -27.04 -24.31
CA ASP A 131 -7.66 -26.38 -25.37
C ASP A 131 -7.44 -27.27 -26.61
N MET A 132 -6.84 -26.70 -27.65
CA MET A 132 -6.34 -27.46 -28.78
C MET A 132 -5.30 -28.51 -28.35
N PRO A 133 -5.28 -29.72 -28.94
CA PRO A 133 -4.49 -30.86 -28.45
C PRO A 133 -2.99 -30.78 -28.79
N PHE A 134 -2.36 -29.61 -28.68
CA PHE A 134 -0.91 -29.44 -28.83
C PHE A 134 -0.17 -29.78 -27.54
N LEU A 135 0.95 -30.51 -27.67
CA LEU A 135 1.86 -30.92 -26.58
C LEU A 135 1.14 -31.45 -25.32
N ARG A 136 -0.05 -32.05 -25.48
CA ARG A 136 -0.98 -32.30 -24.37
C ARG A 136 -0.37 -33.18 -23.27
N GLN A 137 0.38 -34.20 -23.66
CA GLN A 137 1.08 -35.09 -22.72
C GLN A 137 2.13 -34.34 -21.89
N GLU A 138 2.95 -33.49 -22.51
CA GLU A 138 3.98 -32.70 -21.80
C GLU A 138 3.38 -31.63 -20.89
N ARG A 139 2.26 -31.03 -21.30
CA ARG A 139 1.54 -30.00 -20.53
C ARG A 139 0.87 -30.64 -19.31
N LEU A 140 0.18 -31.77 -19.48
CA LEU A 140 -0.41 -32.52 -18.37
C LEU A 140 0.66 -33.09 -17.42
N ALA A 141 1.76 -33.65 -17.93
CA ALA A 141 2.87 -34.11 -17.07
C ALA A 141 3.48 -33.00 -16.20
N ARG A 142 3.51 -31.75 -16.71
CA ARG A 142 3.89 -30.56 -15.91
C ARG A 142 2.88 -30.26 -14.80
N VAL A 143 1.58 -30.44 -15.05
CA VAL A 143 0.52 -30.32 -14.03
C VAL A 143 0.62 -31.44 -13.00
N ASP A 144 0.78 -32.70 -13.41
CA ASP A 144 0.96 -33.85 -12.52
C ASP A 144 2.15 -33.62 -11.56
N THR A 145 3.23 -33.00 -12.07
CA THR A 145 4.41 -32.60 -11.27
C THR A 145 4.07 -31.50 -10.25
N LEU A 146 3.20 -30.53 -10.60
CA LEU A 146 2.73 -29.50 -9.66
C LEU A 146 1.85 -30.11 -8.55
N GLU A 147 0.96 -31.04 -8.88
CA GLU A 147 0.11 -31.73 -7.90
C GLU A 147 0.95 -32.52 -6.89
N GLN A 148 1.95 -33.27 -7.36
CA GLN A 148 2.91 -33.98 -6.51
C GLN A 148 3.71 -33.02 -5.61
N MET A 149 4.18 -31.89 -6.16
CA MET A 149 4.89 -30.85 -5.40
C MET A 149 3.97 -30.19 -4.36
N LEU A 150 2.68 -30.00 -4.65
CA LEU A 150 1.73 -29.46 -3.67
C LEU A 150 1.52 -30.41 -2.49
N ALA A 151 1.50 -31.71 -2.75
CA ALA A 151 1.38 -32.75 -1.72
C ALA A 151 2.67 -33.00 -0.91
N SER A 152 3.84 -32.54 -1.35
CA SER A 152 5.11 -32.73 -0.62
C SER A 152 5.37 -31.64 0.42
N ASP A 153 5.80 -32.00 1.63
CA ASP A 153 6.17 -31.03 2.67
C ASP A 153 7.63 -30.53 2.57
N GLU A 154 8.42 -31.11 1.66
CA GLU A 154 9.83 -30.75 1.44
C GLU A 154 10.02 -29.36 0.79
N THR A 155 8.99 -28.86 0.09
CA THR A 155 9.05 -27.61 -0.67
C THR A 155 8.34 -26.48 0.07
N SER A 156 8.96 -25.29 0.18
CA SER A 156 8.32 -24.16 0.87
C SER A 156 7.09 -23.64 0.12
N GLN A 157 6.14 -23.02 0.84
CA GLN A 157 4.95 -22.41 0.21
C GLN A 157 5.32 -21.35 -0.85
N ALA A 158 6.44 -20.64 -0.66
CA ALA A 158 6.92 -19.64 -1.61
C ALA A 158 7.43 -20.28 -2.91
N ASP A 159 8.20 -21.37 -2.79
CA ASP A 159 8.72 -22.11 -3.96
C ASP A 159 7.58 -22.78 -4.74
N LYS A 160 6.58 -23.34 -4.03
CA LYS A 160 5.35 -23.88 -4.63
C LYS A 160 4.65 -22.82 -5.49
N LEU A 161 4.39 -21.64 -4.94
CA LEU A 161 3.79 -20.51 -5.67
C LEU A 161 4.64 -20.07 -6.86
N GLN A 162 5.95 -19.89 -6.69
CA GLN A 162 6.86 -19.48 -7.76
C GLN A 162 6.84 -20.49 -8.92
N LYS A 163 6.80 -21.79 -8.62
CA LYS A 163 6.71 -22.85 -9.63
C LYS A 163 5.35 -22.83 -10.35
N ILE A 164 4.24 -22.67 -9.63
CA ILE A 164 2.89 -22.52 -10.21
C ILE A 164 2.87 -21.33 -11.17
N PHE A 165 3.28 -20.13 -10.74
CA PHE A 165 3.30 -18.95 -11.59
C PHE A 165 4.23 -19.09 -12.80
N SER A 166 5.34 -19.82 -12.66
CA SER A 166 6.24 -20.11 -13.78
C SER A 166 5.56 -20.97 -14.86
N VAL A 167 4.78 -22.00 -14.46
CA VAL A 167 4.03 -22.84 -15.41
C VAL A 167 2.88 -22.05 -16.04
N TRP A 168 2.12 -21.27 -15.26
CA TRP A 168 1.10 -20.36 -15.78
C TRP A 168 1.65 -19.37 -16.80
N ARG A 169 2.86 -18.82 -16.57
CA ARG A 169 3.53 -17.95 -17.55
C ARG A 169 3.83 -18.68 -18.85
N THR A 170 4.36 -19.91 -18.78
CA THR A 170 4.59 -20.74 -19.99
C THR A 170 3.30 -21.01 -20.77
N GLU A 171 2.18 -21.25 -20.08
CA GLU A 171 0.87 -21.42 -20.74
C GLU A 171 0.33 -20.11 -21.36
N LEU A 172 0.63 -18.95 -20.77
CA LEU A 172 0.36 -17.64 -21.37
C LEU A 172 1.27 -17.32 -22.56
N ASP A 173 2.52 -17.78 -22.53
CA ASP A 173 3.47 -17.65 -23.64
C ASP A 173 3.01 -18.45 -24.86
N TYR A 174 2.41 -19.63 -24.66
CA TYR A 174 1.70 -20.33 -25.74
C TYR A 174 0.60 -19.49 -26.37
N GLY A 175 -0.09 -18.62 -25.64
CA GLY A 175 -1.07 -17.69 -26.21
C GLY A 175 -0.49 -16.74 -27.28
N ARG A 176 0.83 -16.46 -27.24
CA ARG A 176 1.49 -15.38 -28.00
C ARG A 176 2.53 -15.85 -29.01
N GLN A 177 3.17 -16.99 -28.78
CA GLN A 177 4.27 -17.50 -29.61
C GLN A 177 3.77 -18.33 -30.81
N MET A 178 4.64 -18.43 -31.82
CA MET A 178 4.47 -19.36 -32.94
C MET A 178 5.53 -20.46 -32.83
N ASP A 179 5.09 -21.72 -32.78
CA ASP A 179 5.95 -22.90 -32.62
C ASP A 179 5.74 -23.91 -33.74
N GLN A 180 6.74 -24.78 -33.93
CA GLN A 180 6.65 -25.94 -34.81
C GLN A 180 7.34 -27.15 -34.19
N TRP A 181 6.86 -28.35 -34.52
CA TRP A 181 7.49 -29.62 -34.18
C TRP A 181 7.03 -30.71 -35.16
N SER A 182 7.79 -31.79 -35.28
CA SER A 182 7.38 -32.96 -36.05
C SER A 182 6.85 -34.04 -35.11
N GLY A 183 5.74 -34.69 -35.44
CA GLY A 183 5.18 -35.77 -34.62
C GLY A 183 4.13 -36.61 -35.34
N PRO A 184 3.66 -37.71 -34.72
CA PRO A 184 2.58 -38.51 -35.27
C PRO A 184 1.29 -37.70 -35.34
N LEU A 185 0.55 -37.81 -36.45
CA LEU A 185 -0.78 -37.21 -36.55
C LEU A 185 -1.71 -37.78 -35.48
N THR A 186 -2.18 -36.93 -34.57
CA THR A 186 -3.06 -37.30 -33.45
C THR A 186 -4.45 -36.71 -33.67
N GLY A 187 -5.50 -37.48 -33.40
CA GLY A 187 -6.88 -36.99 -33.34
C GLY A 187 -7.88 -37.83 -34.14
N GLU A 188 -7.55 -38.27 -35.35
CA GLU A 188 -8.44 -39.14 -36.13
C GLU A 188 -7.71 -39.92 -37.25
N ARG A 189 -8.34 -41.00 -37.72
CA ARG A 189 -7.86 -41.82 -38.84
C ARG A 189 -7.98 -40.99 -40.12
N ALA A 190 -6.87 -40.80 -40.84
CA ALA A 190 -6.89 -40.04 -42.09
C ALA A 190 -7.94 -40.65 -43.06
N PRO A 191 -8.78 -39.84 -43.74
CA PRO A 191 -9.85 -40.36 -44.61
C PRO A 191 -9.31 -41.13 -45.83
N ASP A 192 -8.03 -40.91 -46.15
CA ASP A 192 -7.22 -41.57 -47.17
C ASP A 192 -6.40 -42.78 -46.64
N ALA A 193 -6.49 -43.13 -45.35
CA ALA A 193 -5.82 -44.31 -44.81
C ALA A 193 -6.54 -45.60 -45.25
N GLN A 194 -5.99 -46.33 -46.23
CA GLN A 194 -6.41 -47.72 -46.50
C GLN A 194 -6.44 -48.53 -45.19
N ALA A 195 -7.45 -49.38 -45.06
CA ALA A 195 -7.60 -50.28 -43.91
C ALA A 195 -6.38 -51.21 -43.81
N GLY A 196 -5.46 -50.88 -42.88
CA GLY A 196 -4.23 -51.64 -42.64
C GLY A 196 -2.95 -50.81 -42.47
N SER A 197 -2.94 -49.50 -42.72
CA SER A 197 -1.77 -48.66 -42.41
C SER A 197 -1.84 -48.09 -40.99
N ASP A 198 -1.32 -48.83 -40.01
CA ASP A 198 -1.24 -48.41 -38.59
C ASP A 198 -0.15 -47.35 -38.32
N TYR A 199 0.52 -46.87 -39.36
CA TYR A 199 1.43 -45.73 -39.27
C TYR A 199 0.63 -44.44 -39.08
N ALA A 200 0.64 -43.91 -37.85
CA ALA A 200 0.34 -42.51 -37.62
C ALA A 200 1.29 -41.68 -38.50
N ARG A 201 0.74 -41.04 -39.55
CA ARG A 201 1.53 -40.29 -40.53
C ARG A 201 2.33 -39.23 -39.77
N GLN A 202 3.66 -39.31 -39.83
CA GLN A 202 4.52 -38.28 -39.27
C GLN A 202 4.24 -36.98 -40.03
N VAL A 203 3.95 -35.91 -39.30
CA VAL A 203 3.59 -34.60 -39.85
C VAL A 203 4.41 -33.50 -39.18
N ASP A 204 4.61 -32.40 -39.91
CA ASP A 204 5.12 -31.15 -39.33
C ASP A 204 3.92 -30.31 -38.86
N TYR A 205 3.88 -30.03 -37.56
CA TYR A 205 2.88 -29.17 -36.95
C TYR A 205 3.33 -27.70 -36.96
N LEU A 206 2.36 -26.80 -37.12
CA LEU A 206 2.51 -25.37 -36.87
C LEU A 206 1.45 -24.92 -35.86
N ARG A 207 1.87 -24.16 -34.86
CA ARG A 207 1.01 -23.58 -33.83
C ARG A 207 1.21 -22.07 -33.83
N VAL A 208 0.13 -21.30 -34.01
CA VAL A 208 0.14 -19.83 -34.03
C VAL A 208 -0.73 -19.33 -32.88
N GLY A 209 -0.09 -19.00 -31.76
CA GLY A 209 -0.77 -18.63 -30.52
C GLY A 209 -1.78 -19.70 -30.08
N ARG A 210 -2.94 -19.25 -29.58
CA ARG A 210 -4.14 -20.09 -29.40
C ARG A 210 -5.22 -19.82 -30.48
N THR A 211 -4.82 -19.26 -31.62
CA THR A 211 -5.72 -18.91 -32.73
C THR A 211 -5.65 -19.88 -33.91
N GLY A 212 -4.55 -20.60 -34.06
CA GLY A 212 -4.33 -21.54 -35.16
C GLY A 212 -3.46 -22.72 -34.76
N PHE A 213 -3.91 -23.93 -35.11
CA PHE A 213 -3.14 -25.17 -34.98
C PHE A 213 -3.31 -26.01 -36.25
N TYR A 214 -2.19 -26.36 -36.87
CA TYR A 214 -2.11 -26.91 -38.22
C TYR A 214 -1.14 -28.09 -38.28
N TYR A 215 -1.33 -28.96 -39.27
CA TYR A 215 -0.29 -29.91 -39.70
C TYR A 215 -0.13 -29.87 -41.22
N VAL A 216 1.06 -30.26 -41.70
CA VAL A 216 1.36 -30.54 -43.11
C VAL A 216 2.18 -31.83 -43.19
N THR A 217 1.92 -32.65 -44.22
CA THR A 217 2.67 -33.88 -44.48
C THR A 217 4.07 -33.58 -45.04
N PRO A 218 5.10 -34.42 -44.81
CA PRO A 218 6.47 -34.13 -45.26
C PRO A 218 6.64 -33.97 -46.78
N ASP A 219 5.77 -34.61 -47.57
CA ASP A 219 5.68 -34.48 -49.04
C ASP A 219 4.95 -33.20 -49.51
N GLY A 220 4.37 -32.44 -48.57
CA GLY A 220 3.60 -31.22 -48.82
C GLY A 220 2.29 -31.42 -49.58
N GLN A 221 1.79 -32.66 -49.71
CA GLN A 221 0.58 -32.95 -50.50
C GLN A 221 -0.72 -32.80 -49.69
N ALA A 222 -0.67 -32.96 -48.37
CA ALA A 222 -1.82 -32.83 -47.50
C ALA A 222 -1.50 -31.98 -46.26
N GLY A 223 -2.53 -31.36 -45.71
CA GLY A 223 -2.46 -30.60 -44.47
C GLY A 223 -3.85 -30.37 -43.90
N GLY A 224 -3.92 -30.00 -42.63
CA GLY A 224 -5.17 -29.76 -41.93
C GLY A 224 -5.07 -28.62 -40.92
N VAL A 225 -6.20 -27.98 -40.66
CA VAL A 225 -6.41 -27.04 -39.53
C VAL A 225 -7.30 -27.72 -38.49
N TRP A 226 -6.91 -27.63 -37.22
CA TRP A 226 -7.75 -28.10 -36.13
C TRP A 226 -8.89 -27.11 -35.90
N LYS A 227 -10.15 -27.57 -35.89
CA LYS A 227 -11.30 -26.74 -35.51
C LYS A 227 -11.71 -27.03 -34.09
N VAL A 228 -11.63 -26.02 -33.22
CA VAL A 228 -12.02 -26.12 -31.81
C VAL A 228 -13.50 -26.46 -31.66
N ALA A 229 -14.37 -25.80 -32.43
CA ALA A 229 -15.82 -25.96 -32.34
C ALA A 229 -16.34 -27.38 -32.67
N SER A 230 -15.58 -28.16 -33.44
CA SER A 230 -15.95 -29.53 -33.84
C SER A 230 -14.91 -30.58 -33.47
N GLN A 231 -13.88 -30.20 -32.71
CA GLN A 231 -12.78 -31.05 -32.22
C GLN A 231 -12.22 -32.03 -33.26
N ARG A 232 -11.97 -31.55 -34.47
CA ARG A 232 -11.48 -32.36 -35.61
C ARG A 232 -10.56 -31.57 -36.54
N TRP A 233 -9.83 -32.30 -37.36
CA TRP A 233 -9.06 -31.74 -38.47
C TRP A 233 -9.96 -31.46 -39.68
N GLU A 234 -9.88 -30.26 -40.24
CA GLU A 234 -10.44 -29.93 -41.55
C GLU A 234 -9.30 -29.78 -42.58
N PRO A 235 -9.45 -30.32 -43.81
CA PRO A 235 -8.39 -30.29 -44.81
C PRO A 235 -8.10 -28.87 -45.30
N LEU A 236 -6.82 -28.57 -45.52
CA LEU A 236 -6.36 -27.32 -46.11
C LEU A 236 -6.32 -27.40 -47.64
N ASP A 237 -6.61 -26.28 -48.31
CA ASP A 237 -6.32 -26.16 -49.74
C ASP A 237 -4.82 -25.97 -50.01
N ARG A 238 -4.42 -26.09 -51.28
CA ARG A 238 -3.00 -26.02 -51.68
C ARG A 238 -2.32 -24.68 -51.32
N GLY A 239 -3.04 -23.56 -51.43
CA GLY A 239 -2.50 -22.25 -51.07
C GLY A 239 -2.32 -22.10 -49.56
N GLN A 240 -3.28 -22.61 -48.78
CA GLN A 240 -3.20 -22.66 -47.33
C GLN A 240 -2.06 -23.58 -46.85
N ILE A 241 -1.84 -24.73 -47.50
CA ILE A 241 -0.69 -25.61 -47.22
C ILE A 241 0.64 -24.86 -47.46
N ASP A 242 0.77 -24.13 -48.56
CA ASP A 242 1.98 -23.35 -48.85
C ASP A 242 2.22 -22.22 -47.83
N GLU A 243 1.16 -21.58 -47.33
CA GLU A 243 1.24 -20.60 -46.24
C GLU A 243 1.60 -21.24 -44.88
N VAL A 244 1.06 -22.41 -44.52
CA VAL A 244 1.49 -23.14 -43.32
C VAL A 244 2.97 -23.53 -43.44
N ARG A 245 3.42 -23.99 -44.61
CA ARG A 245 4.84 -24.28 -44.86
C ARG A 245 5.72 -23.02 -44.78
N ARG A 246 5.20 -21.84 -45.16
CA ARG A 246 5.87 -20.55 -44.94
C ARG A 246 6.00 -20.25 -43.44
N GLY A 247 4.92 -20.43 -42.68
CA GLY A 247 4.91 -20.29 -41.23
C GLY A 247 5.90 -21.22 -40.52
N ILE A 248 5.98 -22.49 -40.92
CA ILE A 248 6.95 -23.45 -40.39
C ILE A 248 8.40 -22.98 -40.64
N ARG A 249 8.71 -22.41 -41.82
CA ARG A 249 10.05 -21.84 -42.08
C ARG A 249 10.34 -20.63 -41.21
N ILE A 250 9.36 -19.75 -40.97
CA ILE A 250 9.53 -18.60 -40.06
C ILE A 250 9.72 -19.10 -38.61
N ALA A 251 8.96 -20.09 -38.15
CA ALA A 251 9.10 -20.71 -36.83
C ALA A 251 10.41 -21.51 -36.64
N ARG A 252 11.14 -21.79 -37.73
CA ARG A 252 12.49 -22.40 -37.73
C ARG A 252 13.60 -21.36 -37.91
N ASP A 253 13.28 -20.06 -37.91
CA ASP A 253 14.19 -18.96 -38.28
C ASP A 253 14.84 -19.10 -39.67
N GLN A 254 14.22 -19.87 -40.57
CA GLN A 254 14.67 -20.12 -41.95
C GLN A 254 14.10 -19.11 -42.95
N ALA A 255 13.23 -18.20 -42.50
CA ALA A 255 12.63 -17.14 -43.31
C ALA A 255 12.37 -15.91 -42.45
N ALA A 256 12.49 -14.72 -43.05
CA ALA A 256 12.19 -13.47 -42.37
C ALA A 256 10.70 -13.39 -41.95
N PRO A 257 10.37 -12.70 -40.83
CA PRO A 257 8.99 -12.49 -40.40
C PRO A 257 8.12 -11.89 -41.51
N ALA A 258 6.94 -12.46 -41.72
CA ALA A 258 5.99 -12.05 -42.74
C ALA A 258 4.55 -12.26 -42.24
N LEU A 259 3.60 -11.56 -42.87
CA LEU A 259 2.18 -11.82 -42.66
C LEU A 259 1.81 -13.18 -43.30
N LEU A 260 1.01 -13.98 -42.59
CA LEU A 260 0.56 -15.30 -43.03
C LEU A 260 -0.97 -15.31 -43.13
N ALA A 261 -1.51 -15.74 -44.26
CA ALA A 261 -2.95 -15.83 -44.49
C ALA A 261 -3.46 -17.23 -44.12
N LEU A 262 -3.67 -17.48 -42.82
CA LEU A 262 -4.04 -18.81 -42.29
C LEU A 262 -5.50 -18.85 -41.80
N PRO A 263 -6.24 -19.95 -42.04
CA PRO A 263 -7.60 -20.11 -41.53
C PRO A 263 -7.59 -20.32 -40.01
N ALA A 264 -8.41 -19.58 -39.27
CA ALA A 264 -8.46 -19.70 -37.81
C ALA A 264 -8.97 -21.07 -37.33
N SER A 265 -8.42 -21.57 -36.23
CA SER A 265 -8.88 -22.77 -35.53
C SER A 265 -10.10 -22.51 -34.64
N ILE A 266 -10.27 -21.26 -34.18
CA ILE A 266 -11.42 -20.78 -33.43
C ILE A 266 -12.47 -20.18 -34.37
N SER A 267 -13.74 -20.34 -34.03
CA SER A 267 -14.84 -19.64 -34.70
C SER A 267 -14.95 -18.22 -34.12
N VAL A 268 -14.54 -17.21 -34.89
CA VAL A 268 -14.78 -15.81 -34.51
C VAL A 268 -16.25 -15.49 -34.77
N VAL A 269 -17.06 -15.39 -33.71
CA VAL A 269 -18.44 -14.90 -33.79
C VAL A 269 -18.40 -13.38 -33.93
N PRO A 270 -18.82 -12.78 -35.06
CA PRO A 270 -18.86 -11.32 -35.18
C PRO A 270 -20.06 -10.80 -34.39
N GLY A 271 -19.83 -10.14 -33.24
CA GLY A 271 -20.93 -9.51 -32.50
C GLY A 271 -20.81 -9.35 -30.98
N GLN A 272 -19.72 -9.76 -30.33
CA GLN A 272 -19.48 -9.43 -28.91
C GLN A 272 -18.34 -8.43 -28.75
N SER A 273 -18.66 -7.16 -28.98
CA SER A 273 -17.96 -6.08 -28.27
C SER A 273 -18.18 -6.29 -26.77
N PRO A 274 -17.19 -6.02 -25.90
CA PRO A 274 -17.44 -5.95 -24.47
C PRO A 274 -18.41 -4.79 -24.24
N GLN A 275 -19.68 -5.11 -23.99
CA GLN A 275 -20.71 -4.12 -23.76
C GLN A 275 -20.32 -3.35 -22.49
N ALA A 276 -20.09 -2.05 -22.66
CA ALA A 276 -19.70 -1.20 -21.54
C ALA A 276 -20.77 -1.32 -20.45
N ALA A 277 -20.34 -1.69 -19.23
CA ALA A 277 -21.17 -1.60 -18.05
C ALA A 277 -21.33 -0.12 -17.69
N GLY A 278 -22.23 0.56 -18.40
CA GLY A 278 -22.51 1.99 -18.28
C GLY A 278 -23.85 2.31 -18.93
N ASP A 279 -24.73 2.91 -18.14
CA ASP A 279 -26.03 3.50 -18.48
C ASP A 279 -27.10 2.58 -19.08
N GLY A 280 -28.05 2.17 -18.23
CA GLY A 280 -29.20 1.35 -18.66
C GLY A 280 -30.30 1.08 -17.62
N ALA A 281 -30.32 1.77 -16.48
CA ALA A 281 -31.41 1.67 -15.50
C ALA A 281 -32.08 3.04 -15.33
N GLY A 282 -33.27 3.20 -15.91
CA GLY A 282 -34.08 4.42 -15.85
C GLY A 282 -34.68 4.69 -14.46
N PRO A 283 -35.25 5.90 -14.26
CA PRO A 283 -35.58 6.40 -12.93
C PRO A 283 -36.86 5.81 -12.36
N GLY A 284 -36.88 5.60 -11.04
CA GLY A 284 -38.06 5.24 -10.26
C GLY A 284 -38.04 5.90 -8.87
N ASP A 285 -38.87 6.93 -8.72
CA ASP A 285 -39.44 7.47 -7.47
C ASP A 285 -38.58 7.51 -6.19
N ALA A 286 -37.96 8.68 -5.96
CA ALA A 286 -37.52 9.11 -4.63
C ALA A 286 -37.97 10.55 -4.34
N GLN A 287 -39.17 10.63 -3.75
CA GLN A 287 -39.90 11.84 -3.35
C GLN A 287 -39.05 12.77 -2.45
N THR A 288 -39.02 14.07 -2.73
CA THR A 288 -38.42 15.11 -1.87
C THR A 288 -39.43 16.27 -1.73
N PRO A 289 -39.65 16.84 -0.53
CA PRO A 289 -40.86 17.61 -0.25
C PRO A 289 -40.82 19.07 -0.76
N SER A 290 -41.99 19.58 -1.14
CA SER A 290 -42.19 20.97 -1.57
C SER A 290 -42.07 21.96 -0.41
N ALA A 291 -41.20 22.95 -0.55
CA ALA A 291 -41.24 24.20 0.22
C ALA A 291 -42.21 25.21 -0.45
N PRO A 292 -42.76 26.20 0.29
CA PRO A 292 -43.99 26.88 -0.12
C PRO A 292 -43.77 27.99 -1.15
N GLN A 293 -44.76 28.19 -2.03
CA GLN A 293 -44.88 29.41 -2.81
C GLN A 293 -45.76 30.43 -2.09
N GLU A 294 -45.15 31.56 -1.79
CA GLU A 294 -45.79 32.78 -1.31
C GLU A 294 -46.16 33.64 -2.53
N THR A 295 -47.45 33.75 -2.84
CA THR A 295 -47.99 34.84 -3.67
C THR A 295 -49.32 35.28 -3.10
N ALA A 296 -49.37 36.51 -2.61
CA ALA A 296 -50.61 37.12 -2.12
C ALA A 296 -51.56 37.43 -3.27
N GLN A 297 -52.87 37.28 -3.04
CA GLN A 297 -53.79 38.31 -3.51
C GLN A 297 -54.98 38.49 -2.55
N GLU A 298 -55.16 39.75 -2.18
CA GLU A 298 -56.19 40.33 -1.33
C GLU A 298 -57.43 40.70 -2.16
N SER A 299 -58.65 40.48 -1.64
CA SER A 299 -59.82 41.40 -1.71
C SER A 299 -61.20 40.73 -1.62
N ALA A 300 -62.08 41.37 -0.84
CA ALA A 300 -63.55 41.46 -0.99
C ALA A 300 -64.42 40.19 -0.93
N SER A 301 -64.99 39.92 0.26
CA SER A 301 -66.43 40.09 0.61
C SER A 301 -66.87 39.20 1.76
#